data_AF-A0A8H3U1A8-F1
#
_entry.id   AF-A0A8H3U1A8-F1
#
_cell.length_a   1.000
_cell.length_b   1.000
_cell.length_c   1.000
_cell.angle_alpha   90.00
_cell.angle_beta   90.00
_cell.angle_gamma   90.00
#
_symmetry.space_group_name_H-M   'P 1'
#
loop_
_entity.id
_entity.type
_entity.pdbx_description
1 polymer ?
#
loop_
_entity_poly.entity_id
_entity_poly.type
_entity_poly.pdbx_seq_one_letter_code
_entity_poly.pdbx_strand_id
1 'polypeptide(L)'
;LLAAVWLSSMDGVEAQNYTVHASVIFARTGDRTPLLAADTPRLTSLGAQQMNSLGAFFRRRYITSDSESPLQGAAVLTGLSSWSLDNEQVFVQTTDNMYTAQSATAFMQALYPPYTLPNSTAVYLDPSSILSNSTYIEAPLNGYQYGVINTVSQYDPYSAYIDGTSSCPNFANSALQYYSSDDFNKTNARTTTMYQSIGEALLKGVLPRSDWGYANAYLIWDFVNYLNNHDPASKAILDDLDSRGDIDQMGALASKKQAQIYGDLTQSYFLPGDRIRATAGKTLAARMLGMLLDNMASLGKANKLSLFVGEYPPMLSLFSLLELPQIDDRFKHIPPFASAIAVELFSWQGNETTSTNGDGFNYPDLSALWVRFLYVNGTSASDNYDQSIKSYPLFQRGPSETDMKWSEFETLISNIMMGEISDWCTYCSSQSVFCPTLIDASTSSSLGGSSNSKKNSNMKPQVAGVIGAVVTIGTFAIALILAMLFGGVRFSRRDKSKKSELGGFKGSAKLASDQDLHLSKNAAPVGISTVPVGGDMKKGHERAGSWELNDATAMDAKDKEMQRNTIGSLGGSTVASFEPDRKPSYEGDEEHDGIDPFESPVHVRESV
;
A
#
# COMPACT_ATOMS: atom_id res chain seq x y z
N LEU A 1 -31.81 58.41 -0.68
CA LEU A 1 -30.70 58.55 0.29
C LEU A 1 -30.32 57.15 0.76
N LEU A 2 -29.06 56.76 0.52
CA LEU A 2 -28.35 55.60 1.10
C LEU A 2 -29.05 54.22 1.06
N ALA A 3 -28.67 53.42 0.06
CA ALA A 3 -28.61 51.96 0.22
C ALA A 3 -27.22 51.59 0.74
N ALA A 4 -27.14 50.84 1.83
CA ALA A 4 -25.87 50.35 2.37
C ALA A 4 -25.50 49.02 1.71
N VAL A 5 -24.41 49.01 0.92
CA VAL A 5 -23.82 47.79 0.39
C VAL A 5 -22.93 47.19 1.48
N TRP A 6 -23.30 46.01 1.98
CA TRP A 6 -22.40 45.19 2.80
C TRP A 6 -21.36 44.54 1.88
N LEU A 7 -20.16 45.13 1.85
CA LEU A 7 -18.95 44.45 1.39
C LEU A 7 -18.50 43.50 2.50
N SER A 8 -18.81 42.21 2.35
CA SER A 8 -18.15 41.15 3.12
C SER A 8 -16.68 41.08 2.67
N SER A 9 -15.75 41.37 3.56
CA SER A 9 -14.32 41.18 3.28
C SER A 9 -14.01 39.70 3.12
N MET A 10 -13.43 39.34 1.97
CA MET A 10 -12.76 38.05 1.82
C MET A 10 -11.34 38.20 2.39
N ASP A 11 -11.23 38.15 3.71
CA ASP A 11 -9.95 38.21 4.39
C ASP A 11 -9.21 36.86 4.28
N GLY A 12 -7.99 36.90 3.71
CA GLY A 12 -6.93 35.98 4.16
C GLY A 12 -6.71 34.66 3.41
N VAL A 13 -6.68 34.63 2.08
CA VAL A 13 -5.76 33.71 1.39
C VAL A 13 -4.51 34.51 1.02
N GLU A 14 -3.49 34.44 1.87
CA GLU A 14 -2.17 34.98 1.53
C GLU A 14 -1.62 34.17 0.34
N ALA A 15 -1.29 34.87 -0.75
CA ALA A 15 -0.88 34.22 -1.99
C ALA A 15 0.47 33.53 -1.80
N GLN A 16 0.44 32.20 -1.65
CA GLN A 16 1.63 31.36 -1.58
C GLN A 16 2.54 31.66 -2.78
N ASN A 17 3.78 32.07 -2.53
CA ASN A 17 4.75 32.40 -3.58
C ASN A 17 5.31 31.14 -4.30
N TYR A 18 4.61 30.00 -4.21
CA TYR A 18 5.00 28.72 -4.77
C TYR A 18 3.80 27.90 -5.25
N THR A 19 4.06 26.96 -6.16
CA THR A 19 3.09 26.07 -6.78
C THR A 19 3.47 24.63 -6.51
N VAL A 20 2.57 23.80 -5.98
CA VAL A 20 2.83 22.36 -5.78
C VAL A 20 2.37 21.55 -7.00
N HIS A 21 3.24 20.65 -7.44
CA HIS A 21 3.06 19.82 -8.64
C HIS A 21 2.73 18.37 -8.29
N ALA A 22 3.33 17.85 -7.21
CA ALA A 22 3.02 16.55 -6.66
C ALA A 22 3.15 16.50 -5.14
N SER A 23 2.45 15.57 -4.50
CA SER A 23 2.69 15.17 -3.11
C SER A 23 2.61 13.65 -2.96
N VAL A 24 3.56 13.10 -2.19
CA VAL A 24 3.57 11.68 -1.80
C VAL A 24 3.37 11.58 -0.30
N ILE A 25 2.26 10.95 0.09
CA ILE A 25 1.84 10.74 1.47
C ILE A 25 2.11 9.29 1.87
N PHE A 26 2.76 9.08 3.01
CA PHE A 26 2.69 7.80 3.74
C PHE A 26 1.96 8.04 5.06
N ALA A 27 0.79 7.42 5.22
CA ALA A 27 -0.01 7.51 6.44
C ALA A 27 0.08 6.21 7.24
N ARG A 28 0.24 6.34 8.56
CA ARG A 28 -0.08 5.25 9.48
C ARG A 28 -1.60 5.02 9.45
N THR A 29 -1.99 3.76 9.56
CA THR A 29 -3.35 3.30 9.87
C THR A 29 -4.03 4.09 10.99
N GLY A 30 -5.36 4.08 10.98
CA GLY A 30 -6.15 4.48 12.13
C GLY A 30 -6.11 3.42 13.24
N ASP A 31 -6.61 3.79 14.42
CA ASP A 31 -6.83 2.89 15.55
C ASP A 31 -7.54 1.58 15.13
N ARG A 32 -6.92 0.46 15.48
CA ARG A 32 -7.35 -0.90 15.12
C ARG A 32 -7.40 -1.76 16.37
N THR A 33 -8.07 -2.91 16.28
CA THR A 33 -7.95 -3.95 17.31
C THR A 33 -6.49 -4.37 17.50
N PRO A 34 -6.09 -4.75 18.72
CA PRO A 34 -4.69 -4.92 19.06
C PRO A 34 -4.12 -6.21 18.50
N LEU A 35 -2.80 -6.25 18.27
CA LEU A 35 -2.15 -7.44 17.69
C LEU A 35 -2.17 -8.68 18.59
N LEU A 36 -2.42 -8.51 19.90
CA LEU A 36 -2.61 -9.60 20.86
C LEU A 36 -4.05 -10.11 20.95
N ALA A 37 -4.99 -9.58 20.15
CA ALA A 37 -6.35 -10.13 20.08
C ALA A 37 -6.34 -11.53 19.42
N ALA A 38 -7.30 -12.37 19.79
CA ALA A 38 -7.46 -13.71 19.19
C ALA A 38 -8.06 -13.69 17.78
N ASP A 39 -8.61 -12.56 17.34
CA ASP A 39 -9.14 -12.35 15.99
C ASP A 39 -8.16 -11.51 15.16
N THR A 40 -8.13 -11.76 13.83
CA THR A 40 -7.38 -10.94 12.87
C THR A 40 -7.63 -9.43 13.08
N PRO A 41 -6.58 -8.58 13.16
CA PRO A 41 -6.75 -7.15 13.41
C PRO A 41 -7.66 -6.44 12.39
N ARG A 42 -8.55 -5.58 12.89
CA ARG A 42 -9.55 -4.82 12.11
C ARG A 42 -9.55 -3.36 12.51
N LEU A 43 -9.88 -2.47 11.57
CA LEU A 43 -10.02 -1.04 11.85
C LEU A 43 -11.20 -0.81 12.80
N THR A 44 -11.04 0.03 13.83
CA THR A 44 -12.16 0.42 14.70
C THR A 44 -12.93 1.58 14.10
N SER A 45 -14.12 1.89 14.63
CA SER A 45 -14.82 3.13 14.28
C SER A 45 -14.04 4.39 14.66
N LEU A 46 -13.20 4.33 15.70
CA LEU A 46 -12.28 5.42 16.05
C LEU A 46 -11.21 5.59 14.97
N GLY A 47 -10.58 4.50 14.52
CA GLY A 47 -9.59 4.54 13.45
C GLY A 47 -10.14 4.99 12.12
N ALA A 48 -11.36 4.57 11.77
CA ALA A 48 -12.05 5.07 10.59
C ALA A 48 -12.27 6.60 10.66
N GLN A 49 -12.70 7.13 11.80
CA GLN A 49 -12.87 8.58 11.99
C GLN A 49 -11.54 9.35 11.98
N GLN A 50 -10.47 8.77 12.52
CA GLN A 50 -9.11 9.35 12.46
C GLN A 50 -8.62 9.45 11.00
N MET A 51 -8.75 8.38 10.22
CA MET A 51 -8.34 8.36 8.81
C MET A 51 -9.22 9.27 7.94
N ASN A 52 -10.53 9.34 8.22
CA ASN A 52 -11.44 10.28 7.57
C ASN A 52 -11.04 11.74 7.87
N SER A 53 -10.74 12.05 9.13
CA SER A 53 -10.24 13.38 9.54
C SER A 53 -8.92 13.74 8.84
N LEU A 54 -8.02 12.76 8.65
CA LEU A 54 -6.75 12.93 7.94
C LEU A 54 -6.97 13.15 6.43
N GLY A 55 -7.92 12.43 5.81
CA GLY A 55 -8.31 12.65 4.42
C GLY A 55 -8.90 14.04 4.19
N ALA A 56 -9.79 14.49 5.08
CA ALA A 56 -10.35 15.85 5.05
C ALA A 56 -9.26 16.92 5.24
N PHE A 57 -8.26 16.66 6.08
CA PHE A 57 -7.12 17.55 6.24
C PHE A 57 -6.32 17.71 4.95
N PHE A 58 -5.96 16.59 4.30
CA PHE A 58 -5.21 16.66 3.04
C PHE A 58 -6.05 17.19 1.88
N ARG A 59 -7.38 17.01 1.88
CA ARG A 59 -8.31 17.70 0.97
C ARG A 59 -8.16 19.21 1.09
N ARG A 60 -8.36 19.78 2.28
CA ARG A 60 -8.24 21.23 2.54
C ARG A 60 -6.83 21.81 2.29
N ARG A 61 -5.80 20.95 2.19
CA ARG A 61 -4.44 21.35 1.80
C ARG A 61 -4.24 21.36 0.29
N TYR A 62 -4.66 20.30 -0.40
CA TYR A 62 -4.28 20.03 -1.79
C TYR A 62 -5.38 20.28 -2.83
N ILE A 63 -6.64 20.38 -2.41
CA ILE A 63 -7.81 20.47 -3.27
C ILE A 63 -8.63 21.71 -2.90
N THR A 64 -8.82 22.65 -3.84
CA THR A 64 -9.66 23.85 -3.63
C THR A 64 -11.12 23.58 -3.92
N SER A 65 -12.00 23.70 -2.92
CA SER A 65 -13.44 23.74 -3.13
C SER A 65 -14.05 25.00 -2.52
N ASP A 66 -15.00 25.62 -3.21
CA ASP A 66 -15.68 26.85 -2.77
C ASP A 66 -16.50 26.66 -1.48
N SER A 67 -16.78 25.40 -1.12
CA SER A 67 -17.56 24.98 0.06
C SER A 67 -16.71 24.75 1.31
N GLU A 68 -15.39 24.64 1.20
CA GLU A 68 -14.49 24.35 2.33
C GLU A 68 -13.56 25.53 2.56
N SER A 69 -13.45 26.00 3.81
CA SER A 69 -12.40 26.96 4.17
C SER A 69 -11.03 26.29 3.97
N PRO A 70 -10.15 26.81 3.10
CA PRO A 70 -8.82 26.24 2.92
C PRO A 70 -8.04 26.36 4.23
N LEU A 71 -7.11 25.43 4.45
CA LEU A 71 -6.19 25.55 5.58
C LEU A 71 -5.37 26.83 5.43
N GLN A 72 -5.04 27.48 6.56
CA GLN A 72 -3.97 28.46 6.57
C GLN A 72 -2.69 27.78 6.05
N GLY A 73 -2.02 28.37 5.06
CA GLY A 73 -0.89 27.71 4.39
C GLY A 73 -1.27 26.50 3.50
N ALA A 74 -2.51 26.44 2.99
CA ALA A 74 -2.91 25.52 1.93
C ALA A 74 -1.97 25.60 0.71
N ALA A 75 -1.81 24.48 0.01
CA ALA A 75 -0.74 24.28 -0.96
C ALA A 75 -1.28 23.45 -2.14
N VAL A 76 -2.23 24.05 -2.87
CA VAL A 76 -3.08 23.41 -3.88
C VAL A 76 -2.26 22.68 -4.96
N LEU A 77 -2.66 21.46 -5.31
CA LEU A 77 -2.06 20.70 -6.40
C LEU A 77 -2.58 21.15 -7.76
N THR A 78 -1.66 21.39 -8.70
CA THR A 78 -1.99 21.97 -9.99
C THR A 78 -2.86 21.05 -10.86
N GLY A 79 -4.04 21.54 -11.22
CA GLY A 79 -4.98 20.84 -12.11
C GLY A 79 -5.59 19.57 -11.52
N LEU A 80 -5.58 19.40 -10.19
CA LEU A 80 -6.34 18.35 -9.51
C LEU A 80 -7.79 18.84 -9.34
N SER A 81 -8.77 18.04 -9.76
CA SER A 81 -10.19 18.43 -9.69
C SER A 81 -10.73 18.34 -8.27
N SER A 82 -11.62 19.26 -7.88
CA SER A 82 -12.22 19.29 -6.55
C SER A 82 -13.60 18.64 -6.44
N TRP A 83 -14.24 18.39 -7.59
CA TRP A 83 -15.55 17.76 -7.71
C TRP A 83 -15.50 16.30 -8.20
N SER A 84 -14.48 15.92 -8.97
CA SER A 84 -14.36 14.58 -9.57
C SER A 84 -12.98 13.99 -9.32
N LEU A 85 -12.96 12.78 -8.75
CA LEU A 85 -11.76 11.95 -8.63
C LEU A 85 -11.30 11.47 -10.01
N ASP A 86 -10.01 11.66 -10.29
CA ASP A 86 -9.32 11.07 -11.41
C ASP A 86 -8.28 10.05 -10.88
N ASN A 87 -8.55 8.76 -11.11
CA ASN A 87 -7.67 7.67 -10.69
C ASN A 87 -6.37 7.56 -11.54
N GLU A 88 -6.23 8.32 -12.64
CA GLU A 88 -4.93 8.47 -13.33
C GLU A 88 -4.04 9.53 -12.65
N GLN A 89 -4.63 10.47 -11.91
CA GLN A 89 -3.92 11.53 -11.17
C GLN A 89 -3.67 11.17 -9.70
N VAL A 90 -4.56 10.37 -9.09
CA VAL A 90 -4.51 9.97 -7.69
C VAL A 90 -4.19 8.47 -7.57
N PHE A 91 -3.03 8.15 -7.03
CA PHE A 91 -2.59 6.77 -6.80
C PHE A 91 -2.73 6.39 -5.33
N VAL A 92 -3.34 5.24 -5.02
CA VAL A 92 -3.47 4.72 -3.64
C VAL A 92 -2.95 3.29 -3.57
N GLN A 93 -2.11 2.97 -2.58
CA GLN A 93 -1.61 1.61 -2.36
C GLN A 93 -1.52 1.28 -0.86
N THR A 94 -1.85 0.04 -0.51
CA THR A 94 -1.78 -0.52 0.86
C THR A 94 -1.25 -1.95 0.81
N THR A 95 -0.91 -2.53 1.96
CA THR A 95 -0.88 -4.00 2.06
C THR A 95 -2.30 -4.56 1.94
N ASP A 96 -2.45 -5.87 1.78
CA ASP A 96 -3.74 -6.57 1.73
C ASP A 96 -4.38 -6.83 3.11
N ASN A 97 -3.74 -6.41 4.19
CA ASN A 97 -4.31 -6.42 5.54
C ASN A 97 -5.64 -5.65 5.59
N MET A 98 -6.67 -6.24 6.22
CA MET A 98 -8.02 -5.66 6.27
C MET A 98 -8.02 -4.21 6.78
N TYR A 99 -7.27 -3.94 7.87
CA TYR A 99 -7.25 -2.63 8.51
C TYR A 99 -6.46 -1.55 7.73
N THR A 100 -5.50 -1.92 6.87
CA THR A 100 -4.78 -0.95 6.02
C THR A 100 -5.64 -0.54 4.84
N ALA A 101 -6.27 -1.49 4.14
CA ALA A 101 -7.20 -1.21 3.05
C ALA A 101 -8.44 -0.42 3.53
N GLN A 102 -8.99 -0.77 4.71
CA GLN A 102 -10.08 -0.01 5.34
C GLN A 102 -9.63 1.41 5.74
N SER A 103 -8.39 1.59 6.22
CA SER A 103 -7.85 2.92 6.56
C SER A 103 -7.73 3.81 5.32
N ALA A 104 -7.24 3.28 4.20
CA ALA A 104 -7.20 4.00 2.93
C ALA A 104 -8.60 4.33 2.40
N THR A 105 -9.57 3.42 2.56
CA THR A 105 -10.98 3.66 2.19
C THR A 105 -11.56 4.83 2.98
N ALA A 106 -11.37 4.85 4.30
CA ALA A 106 -11.86 5.91 5.18
C ALA A 106 -11.20 7.28 4.90
N PHE A 107 -9.91 7.29 4.53
CA PHE A 107 -9.20 8.48 4.06
C PHE A 107 -9.79 8.99 2.73
N MET A 108 -9.95 8.11 1.74
CA MET A 108 -10.45 8.50 0.40
C MET A 108 -11.88 9.03 0.45
N GLN A 109 -12.73 8.49 1.34
CA GLN A 109 -14.08 9.01 1.64
C GLN A 109 -14.12 10.49 2.05
N ALA A 110 -13.02 11.03 2.58
CA ALA A 110 -12.91 12.44 2.94
C ALA A 110 -12.01 13.25 2.00
N LEU A 111 -11.07 12.61 1.31
CA LEU A 111 -10.27 13.26 0.26
C LEU A 111 -11.14 13.64 -0.94
N TYR A 112 -12.03 12.72 -1.35
CA TYR A 112 -13.04 12.91 -2.40
C TYR A 112 -14.41 12.47 -1.84
N PRO A 113 -15.08 13.36 -1.09
CA PRO A 113 -16.40 13.07 -0.53
C PRO A 113 -17.45 12.89 -1.63
N PRO A 114 -18.61 12.28 -1.30
CA PRO A 114 -19.72 12.15 -2.24
C PRO A 114 -20.10 13.51 -2.84
N TYR A 115 -20.24 13.57 -4.16
CA TYR A 115 -20.51 14.80 -4.89
C TYR A 115 -21.56 14.57 -5.96
N THR A 116 -22.54 15.47 -6.04
CA THR A 116 -23.68 15.36 -6.96
C THR A 116 -23.66 16.52 -7.95
N LEU A 117 -23.70 16.20 -9.25
CA LEU A 117 -23.69 17.20 -10.31
C LEU A 117 -25.12 17.58 -10.71
N PRO A 118 -25.46 18.87 -10.81
CA PRO A 118 -26.66 19.30 -11.53
C PRO A 118 -26.67 18.70 -12.95
N ASN A 119 -27.82 18.22 -13.41
CA ASN A 119 -27.95 17.53 -14.71
C ASN A 119 -27.41 18.38 -15.90
N SER A 120 -27.56 19.71 -15.83
CA SER A 120 -27.02 20.64 -16.84
C SER A 120 -25.48 20.71 -16.90
N THR A 121 -24.79 20.42 -15.80
CA THR A 121 -23.32 20.39 -15.71
C THR A 121 -22.74 18.99 -15.86
N ALA A 122 -23.49 17.95 -15.47
CA ALA A 122 -23.10 16.56 -15.62
C ALA A 122 -22.75 16.21 -17.07
N VAL A 123 -23.49 16.73 -18.06
CA VAL A 123 -23.22 16.53 -19.50
C VAL A 123 -21.79 16.89 -19.93
N TYR A 124 -21.12 17.80 -19.22
CA TYR A 124 -19.75 18.23 -19.54
C TYR A 124 -18.70 17.65 -18.58
N LEU A 125 -19.05 17.46 -17.31
CA LEU A 125 -18.09 17.07 -16.26
C LEU A 125 -18.10 15.57 -15.95
N ASP A 126 -19.20 14.88 -16.23
CA ASP A 126 -19.32 13.42 -16.17
C ASP A 126 -20.28 12.93 -17.28
N PRO A 127 -19.83 12.90 -18.53
CA PRO A 127 -20.63 12.40 -19.64
C PRO A 127 -20.90 10.88 -19.55
N SER A 128 -20.19 10.15 -18.67
CA SER A 128 -20.37 8.70 -18.49
C SER A 128 -21.64 8.37 -17.73
N SER A 129 -22.06 9.26 -16.82
CA SER A 129 -23.29 9.17 -16.04
C SER A 129 -24.53 9.75 -16.74
N ILE A 130 -24.42 10.17 -18.01
CA ILE A 130 -25.57 10.59 -18.83
C ILE A 130 -26.11 9.39 -19.62
N LEU A 131 -27.34 8.99 -19.32
CA LEU A 131 -28.02 7.91 -20.04
C LEU A 131 -28.50 8.36 -21.44
N SER A 132 -28.81 7.40 -22.31
CA SER A 132 -29.22 7.65 -23.71
C SER A 132 -30.53 8.44 -23.89
N ASN A 133 -31.33 8.53 -22.83
CA ASN A 133 -32.53 9.38 -22.72
C ASN A 133 -32.23 10.80 -22.19
N SER A 134 -30.94 11.17 -22.07
CA SER A 134 -30.46 12.45 -21.52
C SER A 134 -30.78 12.70 -20.04
N THR A 135 -30.98 11.65 -19.24
CA THR A 135 -31.04 11.77 -17.77
C THR A 135 -29.70 11.42 -17.14
N TYR A 136 -29.18 12.28 -16.28
CA TYR A 136 -28.10 11.95 -15.34
C TYR A 136 -28.56 10.86 -14.36
N ILE A 137 -27.71 9.86 -14.15
CA ILE A 137 -27.83 8.89 -13.06
C ILE A 137 -26.69 9.12 -12.07
N GLU A 138 -27.03 9.35 -10.82
CA GLU A 138 -26.08 9.57 -9.74
C GLU A 138 -25.49 8.25 -9.23
N ALA A 139 -24.22 8.26 -8.81
CA ALA A 139 -23.62 7.11 -8.12
C ALA A 139 -24.32 6.85 -6.77
N PRO A 140 -24.35 5.59 -6.28
CA PRO A 140 -24.86 5.25 -4.96
C PRO A 140 -24.22 6.08 -3.82
N LEU A 141 -24.85 6.06 -2.64
CA LEU A 141 -24.38 6.77 -1.44
C LEU A 141 -24.17 8.28 -1.70
N ASN A 142 -25.15 8.91 -2.36
CA ASN A 142 -25.21 10.34 -2.62
C ASN A 142 -24.07 10.88 -3.51
N GLY A 143 -23.75 10.18 -4.60
CA GLY A 143 -22.67 10.56 -5.50
C GLY A 143 -21.28 10.11 -5.03
N TYR A 144 -21.17 8.95 -4.37
CA TYR A 144 -19.90 8.44 -3.86
C TYR A 144 -18.87 8.20 -4.98
N GLN A 145 -17.63 8.61 -4.72
CA GLN A 145 -16.53 8.57 -5.67
C GLN A 145 -15.65 7.34 -5.44
N TYR A 146 -15.47 6.52 -6.48
CA TYR A 146 -14.78 5.23 -6.38
C TYR A 146 -13.27 5.37 -6.61
N GLY A 147 -12.53 5.56 -5.52
CA GLY A 147 -11.06 5.51 -5.54
C GLY A 147 -10.51 4.10 -5.64
N VAL A 148 -9.56 3.90 -6.55
CA VAL A 148 -8.86 2.62 -6.73
C VAL A 148 -7.78 2.46 -5.66
N ILE A 149 -7.96 1.48 -4.77
CA ILE A 149 -6.99 1.12 -3.74
C ILE A 149 -6.25 -0.13 -4.19
N ASN A 150 -4.95 0.01 -4.47
CA ASN A 150 -4.10 -1.09 -4.89
C ASN A 150 -3.58 -1.83 -3.65
N THR A 151 -4.19 -2.97 -3.30
CA THR A 151 -3.73 -3.84 -2.22
C THR A 151 -2.62 -4.78 -2.70
N VAL A 152 -1.45 -4.76 -2.07
CA VAL A 152 -0.35 -5.69 -2.36
C VAL A 152 -0.18 -6.73 -1.24
N SER A 153 -0.15 -8.00 -1.61
CA SER A 153 0.09 -9.11 -0.67
C SER A 153 1.58 -9.32 -0.41
N GLN A 154 1.93 -10.07 0.62
CA GLN A 154 3.32 -10.50 0.88
C GLN A 154 3.98 -11.29 -0.27
N TYR A 155 3.20 -11.79 -1.23
CA TYR A 155 3.67 -12.47 -2.43
C TYR A 155 3.81 -11.55 -3.65
N ASP A 156 3.43 -10.28 -3.51
CA ASP A 156 3.65 -9.24 -4.52
C ASP A 156 4.97 -8.51 -4.22
N PRO A 157 5.88 -8.35 -5.20
CA PRO A 157 7.15 -7.67 -4.98
C PRO A 157 7.01 -6.22 -4.48
N TYR A 158 5.92 -5.51 -4.83
CA TYR A 158 5.66 -4.15 -4.36
C TYR A 158 5.30 -4.06 -2.87
N SER A 159 5.05 -5.18 -2.18
CA SER A 159 4.85 -5.19 -0.72
C SER A 159 6.10 -4.73 0.04
N ALA A 160 7.30 -5.07 -0.45
CA ALA A 160 8.57 -4.67 0.15
C ALA A 160 8.76 -3.15 0.23
N TYR A 161 8.04 -2.36 -0.57
CA TYR A 161 8.08 -0.89 -0.52
C TYR A 161 7.22 -0.27 0.59
N ILE A 162 6.25 -1.00 1.15
CA ILE A 162 5.34 -0.54 2.21
C ILE A 162 5.61 -1.28 3.53
N ASP A 163 6.09 -2.53 3.46
CA ASP A 163 6.47 -3.37 4.60
C ASP A 163 7.78 -4.11 4.31
N GLY A 164 8.85 -3.35 4.06
CA GLY A 164 10.18 -3.89 3.71
C GLY A 164 10.90 -4.68 4.80
N THR A 165 10.24 -4.92 5.93
CA THR A 165 10.75 -5.74 7.05
C THR A 165 10.05 -7.09 7.15
N SER A 166 8.82 -7.22 6.63
CA SER A 166 8.18 -8.53 6.47
C SER A 166 8.97 -9.41 5.52
N SER A 167 9.03 -10.72 5.80
CA SER A 167 9.78 -11.69 4.98
C SER A 167 11.27 -11.32 4.75
N CYS A 168 11.90 -10.67 5.73
CA CYS A 168 13.32 -10.25 5.69
C CYS A 168 14.17 -10.94 6.79
N PRO A 169 14.64 -12.19 6.60
CA PRO A 169 15.41 -12.93 7.61
C PRO A 169 16.64 -12.20 8.18
N ASN A 170 17.40 -11.49 7.35
CA ASN A 170 18.59 -10.76 7.81
C ASN A 170 18.22 -9.57 8.72
N PHE A 171 17.05 -8.95 8.51
CA PHE A 171 16.51 -7.95 9.43
C PHE A 171 16.12 -8.60 10.77
N ALA A 172 15.35 -9.68 10.75
CA ALA A 172 14.91 -10.38 11.96
C ALA A 172 16.11 -10.85 12.80
N ASN A 173 17.10 -11.49 12.18
CA ASN A 173 18.35 -11.89 12.81
C ASN A 173 19.14 -10.71 13.41
N SER A 174 19.22 -9.58 12.71
CA SER A 174 19.85 -8.38 13.26
C SER A 174 19.07 -7.81 14.44
N ALA A 175 17.73 -7.83 14.40
CA ALA A 175 16.89 -7.30 15.47
C ALA A 175 16.90 -8.20 16.72
N LEU A 176 17.02 -9.52 16.57
CA LEU A 176 17.23 -10.47 17.66
C LEU A 176 18.48 -10.14 18.52
N GLN A 177 19.53 -9.57 17.92
CA GLN A 177 20.73 -9.14 18.66
C GLN A 177 20.45 -8.02 19.68
N TYR A 178 19.34 -7.27 19.58
CA TYR A 178 18.99 -6.29 20.60
C TYR A 178 18.66 -6.95 21.95
N TYR A 179 18.06 -8.14 21.96
CA TYR A 179 17.65 -8.84 23.18
C TYR A 179 18.83 -9.38 24.00
N SER A 180 20.01 -9.57 23.37
CA SER A 180 21.25 -9.91 24.09
C SER A 180 22.02 -8.67 24.59
N SER A 181 21.57 -7.46 24.28
CA SER A 181 22.30 -6.23 24.58
C SER A 181 22.24 -5.82 26.05
N ASP A 182 23.30 -5.12 26.48
CA ASP A 182 23.41 -4.49 27.80
C ASP A 182 22.25 -3.51 28.08
N ASP A 183 21.81 -2.76 27.07
CA ASP A 183 20.69 -1.81 27.18
C ASP A 183 19.36 -2.53 27.41
N PHE A 184 19.10 -3.60 26.66
CA PHE A 184 17.91 -4.43 26.84
C PHE A 184 17.89 -5.04 28.25
N ASN A 185 18.97 -5.69 28.66
CA ASN A 185 19.06 -6.36 29.97
C ASN A 185 18.84 -5.38 31.13
N LYS A 186 19.47 -4.20 31.09
CA LYS A 186 19.28 -3.15 32.12
C LYS A 186 17.86 -2.57 32.11
N THR A 187 17.27 -2.38 30.93
CA THR A 187 15.92 -1.83 30.79
C THR A 187 14.87 -2.84 31.27
N ASN A 188 15.00 -4.11 30.88
CA ASN A 188 14.11 -5.19 31.30
C ASN A 188 14.12 -5.38 32.82
N ALA A 189 15.30 -5.50 33.43
CA ALA A 189 15.43 -5.68 34.88
C ALA A 189 14.86 -4.50 35.68
N ARG A 190 14.99 -3.26 35.17
CA ARG A 190 14.41 -2.05 35.81
C ARG A 190 12.88 -1.98 35.69
N THR A 191 12.28 -2.59 34.67
CA THR A 191 10.85 -2.42 34.33
C THR A 191 10.00 -3.66 34.60
N THR A 192 10.60 -4.79 35.00
CA THR A 192 9.90 -6.06 35.28
C THR A 192 8.72 -5.87 36.24
N THR A 193 8.89 -5.16 37.36
CA THR A 193 7.82 -4.96 38.35
C THR A 193 6.59 -4.26 37.77
N MET A 194 6.78 -3.23 36.93
CA MET A 194 5.70 -2.50 36.26
C MET A 194 4.95 -3.41 35.28
N TYR A 195 5.67 -4.13 34.41
CA TYR A 195 5.04 -5.06 33.47
C TYR A 195 4.30 -6.21 34.17
N GLN A 196 4.83 -6.73 35.29
CA GLN A 196 4.16 -7.76 36.08
C GLN A 196 2.90 -7.23 36.79
N SER A 197 2.91 -5.97 37.26
CA SER A 197 1.75 -5.31 37.87
C SER A 197 0.62 -5.13 36.85
N ILE A 198 0.92 -4.49 35.71
CA ILE A 198 -0.02 -4.30 34.61
C ILE A 198 -0.50 -5.64 34.03
N GLY A 199 0.39 -6.63 33.94
CA GLY A 199 0.04 -7.97 33.46
C GLY A 199 -0.97 -8.69 34.36
N GLU A 200 -0.78 -8.61 35.68
CA GLU A 200 -1.68 -9.20 36.67
C GLU A 200 -3.08 -8.55 36.66
N ALA A 201 -3.16 -7.28 36.26
CA ALA A 201 -4.41 -6.54 36.11
C ALA A 201 -5.11 -6.75 34.76
N LEU A 202 -4.37 -6.71 33.63
CA LEU A 202 -4.95 -6.55 32.28
C LEU A 202 -4.59 -7.65 31.27
N LEU A 203 -3.59 -8.51 31.50
CA LEU A 203 -3.07 -9.46 30.49
C LEU A 203 -3.40 -10.93 30.78
N LYS A 204 -4.12 -11.23 31.87
CA LYS A 204 -4.56 -12.59 32.21
C LYS A 204 -5.43 -13.20 31.12
N GLY A 205 -5.02 -14.36 30.61
CA GLY A 205 -5.69 -15.05 29.51
C GLY A 205 -5.37 -14.49 28.11
N VAL A 206 -4.53 -13.45 28.03
CA VAL A 206 -4.04 -12.86 26.77
C VAL A 206 -2.60 -13.31 26.51
N LEU A 207 -1.72 -13.16 27.51
CA LEU A 207 -0.34 -13.63 27.48
C LEU A 207 0.00 -14.43 28.74
N PRO A 208 0.88 -15.45 28.66
CA PRO A 208 1.39 -16.12 29.85
C PRO A 208 2.27 -15.18 30.67
N ARG A 209 2.37 -15.41 31.98
CA ARG A 209 3.04 -14.51 32.92
C ARG A 209 4.55 -14.34 32.68
N SER A 210 5.19 -15.30 32.01
CA SER A 210 6.57 -15.21 31.52
C SER A 210 6.80 -14.02 30.59
N ASP A 211 5.76 -13.63 29.85
CA ASP A 211 5.85 -12.74 28.71
C ASP A 211 5.53 -11.29 29.07
N TRP A 212 5.05 -11.06 30.31
CA TRP A 212 4.78 -9.75 30.89
C TRP A 212 6.10 -9.06 31.27
N GLY A 213 6.81 -8.54 30.27
CA GLY A 213 8.11 -7.88 30.41
C GLY A 213 8.50 -7.01 29.22
N TYR A 214 9.66 -6.34 29.30
CA TYR A 214 10.16 -5.43 28.25
C TYR A 214 10.41 -6.15 26.92
N ALA A 215 10.64 -7.47 26.94
CA ALA A 215 10.66 -8.32 25.77
C ALA A 215 9.45 -8.09 24.84
N ASN A 216 8.25 -7.89 25.40
CA ASN A 216 7.00 -7.70 24.66
C ASN A 216 6.46 -6.26 24.73
N ALA A 217 7.31 -5.28 25.06
CA ALA A 217 6.93 -3.88 25.33
C ALA A 217 5.92 -3.29 24.34
N TYR A 218 6.14 -3.46 23.02
CA TYR A 218 5.23 -2.94 22.00
C TYR A 218 3.88 -3.68 21.94
N LEU A 219 3.87 -5.01 21.94
CA LEU A 219 2.64 -5.80 21.86
C LEU A 219 1.75 -5.56 23.09
N ILE A 220 2.37 -5.50 24.27
CA ILE A 220 1.67 -5.18 25.53
C ILE A 220 1.14 -3.74 25.49
N TRP A 221 1.93 -2.77 25.02
CA TRP A 221 1.48 -1.38 24.92
C TRP A 221 0.37 -1.18 23.88
N ASP A 222 0.45 -1.81 22.70
CA ASP A 222 -0.61 -1.81 21.67
C ASP A 222 -1.95 -2.30 22.25
N PHE A 223 -1.90 -3.40 23.03
CA PHE A 223 -3.06 -3.96 23.72
C PHE A 223 -3.60 -3.08 24.86
N VAL A 224 -2.74 -2.60 25.76
CA VAL A 224 -3.15 -1.76 26.90
C VAL A 224 -3.64 -0.39 26.44
N ASN A 225 -3.05 0.19 25.39
CA ASN A 225 -3.52 1.43 24.76
C ASN A 225 -4.88 1.25 24.10
N TYR A 226 -5.12 0.12 23.42
CA TYR A 226 -6.46 -0.22 22.93
C TYR A 226 -7.46 -0.32 24.09
N LEU A 227 -7.15 -1.05 25.16
CA LEU A 227 -8.04 -1.17 26.32
C LEU A 227 -8.33 0.18 26.99
N ASN A 228 -7.35 1.07 27.12
CA ASN A 228 -7.57 2.43 27.63
C ASN A 228 -8.57 3.24 26.78
N ASN A 229 -8.62 3.01 25.47
CA ASN A 229 -9.49 3.73 24.55
C ASN A 229 -10.88 3.08 24.39
N HIS A 230 -10.99 1.76 24.57
CA HIS A 230 -12.18 0.98 24.21
C HIS A 230 -12.84 0.21 25.37
N ASP A 231 -12.20 0.07 26.54
CA ASP A 231 -12.77 -0.56 27.73
C ASP A 231 -12.77 0.39 28.95
N PRO A 232 -13.95 0.86 29.40
CA PRO A 232 -14.08 1.69 30.60
C PRO A 232 -13.54 1.05 31.89
N ALA A 233 -13.56 -0.29 32.01
CA ALA A 233 -13.07 -0.97 33.21
C ALA A 233 -11.54 -0.95 33.27
N SER A 234 -10.86 -1.32 32.18
CA SER A 234 -9.41 -1.19 32.05
C SER A 234 -8.96 0.26 32.17
N LYS A 235 -9.70 1.21 31.59
CA LYS A 235 -9.41 2.64 31.77
C LYS A 235 -9.46 3.06 33.24
N ALA A 236 -10.46 2.63 33.99
CA ALA A 236 -10.57 2.97 35.42
C ALA A 236 -9.38 2.43 36.25
N ILE A 237 -8.81 1.27 35.85
CA ILE A 237 -7.58 0.73 36.47
C ILE A 237 -6.36 1.61 36.14
N LEU A 238 -6.23 2.07 34.89
CA LEU A 238 -5.10 2.89 34.44
C LEU A 238 -5.14 4.35 34.95
N ASP A 239 -6.33 4.88 35.25
CA ASP A 239 -6.52 6.21 35.83
C ASP A 239 -6.30 6.25 37.37
N ASP A 240 -6.28 5.08 38.02
CA ASP A 240 -6.04 4.93 39.46
C ASP A 240 -4.66 5.46 39.89
N LEU A 241 -4.52 5.84 41.17
CA LEU A 241 -3.28 6.40 41.70
C LEU A 241 -2.09 5.43 41.61
N ASP A 242 -2.32 4.12 41.76
CA ASP A 242 -1.23 3.13 41.79
C ASP A 242 -0.67 2.79 40.39
N SER A 243 -1.41 3.08 39.31
CA SER A 243 -0.99 2.86 37.91
C SER A 243 -0.93 4.13 37.05
N ARG A 244 -1.10 5.30 37.66
CA ARG A 244 -1.11 6.59 36.95
C ARG A 244 0.21 6.86 36.23
N GLY A 245 0.15 6.89 34.90
CA GLY A 245 1.30 7.14 34.02
C GLY A 245 2.03 5.88 33.55
N ASP A 246 1.61 4.69 33.99
CA ASP A 246 2.17 3.42 33.48
C ASP A 246 2.00 3.30 31.96
N ILE A 247 0.85 3.71 31.41
CA ILE A 247 0.59 3.69 29.96
C ILE A 247 1.56 4.60 29.16
N ASP A 248 1.89 5.78 29.68
CA ASP A 248 2.86 6.69 29.05
C ASP A 248 4.28 6.13 29.14
N GLN A 249 4.65 5.58 30.30
CA GLN A 249 5.93 4.91 30.51
C GLN A 249 6.08 3.68 29.60
N MET A 250 5.02 2.89 29.43
CA MET A 250 4.96 1.76 28.50
C MET A 250 5.09 2.23 27.05
N GLY A 251 4.46 3.34 26.66
CA GLY A 251 4.60 3.93 25.32
C GLY A 251 6.03 4.43 25.04
N ALA A 252 6.69 5.03 26.03
CA ALA A 252 8.10 5.41 25.96
C ALA A 252 9.04 4.19 25.87
N LEU A 253 8.75 3.11 26.61
CA LEU A 253 9.52 1.86 26.57
C LEU A 253 9.32 1.10 25.25
N ALA A 254 8.09 1.00 24.76
CA ALA A 254 7.77 0.48 23.45
C ALA A 254 8.53 1.28 22.38
N SER A 255 8.42 2.61 22.41
CA SER A 255 9.16 3.53 21.52
C SER A 255 10.67 3.29 21.56
N LYS A 256 11.28 3.19 22.75
CA LYS A 256 12.70 2.89 22.90
C LYS A 256 13.09 1.57 22.22
N LYS A 257 12.34 0.48 22.47
CA LYS A 257 12.57 -0.82 21.82
C LYS A 257 12.44 -0.70 20.30
N GLN A 258 11.38 -0.05 19.82
CA GLN A 258 11.09 0.10 18.40
C GLN A 258 12.14 0.93 17.65
N ALA A 259 12.64 2.01 18.26
CA ALA A 259 13.76 2.79 17.71
C ALA A 259 15.06 1.98 17.60
N GLN A 260 15.34 1.07 18.55
CA GLN A 260 16.51 0.18 18.47
C GLN A 260 16.37 -0.89 17.38
N ILE A 261 15.15 -1.37 17.12
CA ILE A 261 14.87 -2.41 16.12
C ILE A 261 14.79 -1.84 14.69
N TYR A 262 14.11 -0.71 14.49
CA TYR A 262 13.84 -0.16 13.15
C TYR A 262 14.67 1.09 12.81
N GLY A 263 15.27 1.73 13.80
CA GLY A 263 15.95 3.02 13.65
C GLY A 263 17.46 3.02 13.93
N ASP A 264 18.05 1.92 14.42
CA ASP A 264 19.49 1.83 14.69
C ASP A 264 20.30 1.62 13.38
N LEU A 265 20.90 2.71 12.90
CA LEU A 265 21.71 2.73 11.68
C LEU A 265 23.13 2.16 11.86
N THR A 266 23.54 1.76 13.07
CA THR A 266 24.89 1.22 13.31
C THR A 266 25.03 -0.26 12.93
N GLN A 267 23.91 -0.96 12.85
CA GLN A 267 23.87 -2.41 12.64
C GLN A 267 24.03 -2.77 11.18
N SER A 268 24.60 -3.94 10.91
CA SER A 268 24.71 -4.48 9.55
C SER A 268 24.71 -5.99 9.53
N TYR A 269 24.39 -6.60 8.39
CA TYR A 269 24.30 -8.07 8.29
C TYR A 269 24.84 -8.66 6.98
N PHE A 270 24.35 -8.18 5.83
CA PHE A 270 24.76 -8.66 4.51
C PHE A 270 26.07 -8.00 4.04
N LEU A 271 26.21 -6.68 4.24
CA LEU A 271 27.41 -5.92 3.91
C LEU A 271 27.78 -4.91 5.02
N PRO A 272 29.07 -4.64 5.26
CA PRO A 272 29.49 -3.64 6.25
C PRO A 272 28.87 -2.26 5.95
N GLY A 273 28.09 -1.73 6.89
CA GLY A 273 27.39 -0.46 6.74
C GLY A 273 26.09 -0.52 5.95
N ASP A 274 25.50 -1.70 5.73
CA ASP A 274 24.23 -1.87 5.01
C ASP A 274 23.00 -1.29 5.74
N ARG A 275 23.10 -0.97 7.03
CA ARG A 275 22.01 -0.43 7.86
C ARG A 275 20.74 -1.30 7.82
N ILE A 276 20.88 -2.63 7.84
CA ILE A 276 19.79 -3.61 7.66
C ILE A 276 18.53 -3.33 8.50
N ARG A 277 18.68 -2.81 9.73
CA ARG A 277 17.57 -2.46 10.62
C ARG A 277 16.64 -1.36 10.07
N ALA A 278 17.12 -0.53 9.15
CA ALA A 278 16.34 0.54 8.53
C ALA A 278 15.74 0.15 7.16
N THR A 279 15.73 -1.13 6.77
CA THR A 279 15.36 -1.57 5.41
C THR A 279 13.96 -1.11 4.97
N ALA A 280 12.94 -1.15 5.83
CA ALA A 280 11.61 -0.64 5.50
C ALA A 280 11.60 0.87 5.16
N GLY A 281 12.48 1.65 5.78
CA GLY A 281 12.67 3.07 5.45
C GLY A 281 13.42 3.27 4.14
N LYS A 282 14.36 2.37 3.82
CA LYS A 282 15.10 2.40 2.54
C LYS A 282 14.21 2.11 1.34
N THR A 283 13.33 1.12 1.46
CA THR A 283 12.38 0.77 0.40
C THR A 283 11.27 1.82 0.30
N LEU A 284 10.74 2.31 1.41
CA LEU A 284 9.80 3.43 1.39
C LEU A 284 10.40 4.69 0.73
N ALA A 285 11.65 5.04 1.05
CA ALA A 285 12.35 6.16 0.39
C ALA A 285 12.43 5.99 -1.14
N ALA A 286 12.75 4.78 -1.62
CA ALA A 286 12.78 4.48 -3.05
C ALA A 286 11.38 4.62 -3.69
N ARG A 287 10.34 4.13 -3.02
CA ARG A 287 8.97 4.23 -3.51
C ARG A 287 8.50 5.68 -3.59
N MET A 288 8.80 6.49 -2.57
CA MET A 288 8.44 7.91 -2.54
C MET A 288 9.19 8.70 -3.63
N LEU A 289 10.48 8.44 -3.85
CA LEU A 289 11.22 9.04 -4.96
C LEU A 289 10.63 8.62 -6.31
N GLY A 290 10.30 7.34 -6.49
CA GLY A 290 9.72 6.81 -7.72
C GLY A 290 8.42 7.52 -8.12
N MET A 291 7.49 7.72 -7.19
CA MET A 291 6.23 8.43 -7.49
C MET A 291 6.46 9.88 -7.95
N LEU A 292 7.46 10.57 -7.38
CA LEU A 292 7.83 11.93 -7.80
C LEU A 292 8.50 11.95 -9.18
N LEU A 293 9.40 11.00 -9.44
CA LEU A 293 10.04 10.81 -10.75
C LEU A 293 9.01 10.50 -11.85
N ASP A 294 8.01 9.67 -11.57
CA ASP A 294 6.91 9.36 -12.50
C ASP A 294 6.01 10.58 -12.77
N ASN A 295 5.72 11.39 -11.76
CA ASN A 295 5.04 12.68 -11.95
C ASN A 295 5.85 13.59 -12.87
N MET A 296 7.16 13.75 -12.62
CA MET A 296 8.04 14.56 -13.46
C MET A 296 8.16 14.03 -14.89
N ALA A 297 8.29 12.71 -15.07
CA ALA A 297 8.39 12.06 -16.38
C ALA A 297 7.09 12.17 -17.19
N SER A 298 5.94 12.20 -16.51
CA SER A 298 4.63 12.49 -17.10
C SER A 298 4.30 13.98 -17.19
N LEU A 299 5.25 14.85 -16.83
CA LEU A 299 5.12 16.32 -16.75
C LEU A 299 3.90 16.76 -15.92
N GLY A 300 3.64 16.09 -14.81
CA GLY A 300 2.52 16.38 -13.92
C GLY A 300 1.17 15.78 -14.36
N LYS A 301 1.13 14.91 -15.36
CA LYS A 301 -0.11 14.22 -15.77
C LYS A 301 -0.54 13.14 -14.78
N ALA A 302 0.38 12.29 -14.34
CA ALA A 302 0.13 11.18 -13.43
C ALA A 302 0.70 11.46 -12.03
N ASN A 303 0.28 10.67 -11.02
CA ASN A 303 0.86 10.68 -9.66
C ASN A 303 0.92 12.06 -8.98
N LYS A 304 -0.03 12.96 -9.28
CA LYS A 304 -0.13 14.28 -8.62
C LYS A 304 -0.31 14.13 -7.11
N LEU A 305 -1.09 13.15 -6.69
CA LEU A 305 -1.26 12.80 -5.29
C LEU A 305 -1.11 11.29 -5.14
N SER A 306 -0.12 10.87 -4.37
CA SER A 306 0.14 9.46 -4.09
C SER A 306 -0.07 9.19 -2.61
N LEU A 307 -0.88 8.19 -2.27
CA LEU A 307 -1.18 7.78 -0.89
C LEU A 307 -0.74 6.35 -0.65
N PHE A 308 0.15 6.16 0.32
CA PHE A 308 0.50 4.87 0.90
C PHE A 308 -0.12 4.78 2.29
N VAL A 309 -0.76 3.66 2.63
CA VAL A 309 -1.23 3.39 4.00
C VAL A 309 -0.64 2.09 4.52
N GLY A 310 0.03 2.18 5.67
CA GLY A 310 0.72 1.07 6.32
C GLY A 310 0.83 1.28 7.83
N GLU A 311 1.75 0.57 8.48
CA GLU A 311 2.07 0.74 9.90
C GLU A 311 3.32 1.62 10.10
N TYR A 312 3.67 1.87 11.35
CA TYR A 312 4.77 2.76 11.73
C TYR A 312 6.23 2.33 11.39
N PRO A 313 6.61 1.04 11.22
CA PRO A 313 8.02 0.69 11.10
C PRO A 313 8.76 1.37 9.93
N PRO A 314 8.20 1.46 8.70
CA PRO A 314 8.77 2.27 7.62
C PRO A 314 8.99 3.74 8.00
N MET A 315 8.10 4.34 8.79
CA MET A 315 8.23 5.73 9.24
C MET A 315 9.43 5.90 10.18
N LEU A 316 9.56 5.03 11.20
CA LEU A 316 10.70 5.07 12.14
C LEU A 316 12.03 4.87 11.42
N SER A 317 12.11 3.87 10.53
CA SER A 317 13.30 3.64 9.71
C SER A 317 13.62 4.85 8.82
N LEU A 318 12.62 5.43 8.15
CA LEU A 318 12.80 6.58 7.28
C LEU A 318 13.25 7.81 8.07
N PHE A 319 12.67 8.07 9.25
CA PHE A 319 13.08 9.17 10.11
C PHE A 319 14.54 9.08 10.52
N SER A 320 15.01 7.90 10.94
CA SER A 320 16.43 7.67 11.23
C SER A 320 17.31 7.94 10.01
N LEU A 321 16.94 7.44 8.82
CA LEU A 321 17.71 7.63 7.59
C LEU A 321 17.74 9.08 7.09
N LEU A 322 16.68 9.86 7.37
CA LEU A 322 16.59 11.29 7.12
C LEU A 322 17.23 12.14 8.23
N GLU A 323 17.73 11.50 9.29
CA GLU A 323 18.44 12.07 10.43
C GLU A 323 17.59 13.03 11.30
N LEU A 324 16.27 12.96 11.16
CA LEU A 324 15.29 13.73 11.97
C LEU A 324 15.41 13.51 13.49
N PRO A 325 15.78 12.32 14.00
CA PRO A 325 16.08 12.09 15.42
C PRO A 325 17.23 12.93 16.02
N GLN A 326 17.98 13.68 15.23
CA GLN A 326 18.99 14.66 15.70
C GLN A 326 18.40 16.07 15.86
N ILE A 327 17.25 16.34 15.23
CA ILE A 327 16.55 17.63 15.26
C ILE A 327 15.48 17.62 16.35
N ASP A 328 14.74 16.52 16.49
CA ASP A 328 13.69 16.35 17.50
C ASP A 328 13.58 14.88 17.94
N ASP A 329 13.72 14.62 19.25
CA ASP A 329 13.66 13.27 19.84
C ASP A 329 12.30 12.56 19.60
N ARG A 330 11.24 13.31 19.25
CA ARG A 330 9.93 12.72 18.87
C ARG A 330 10.05 11.72 17.74
N PHE A 331 11.02 11.86 16.84
CA PHE A 331 11.22 10.98 15.69
C PHE A 331 11.79 9.60 16.08
N LYS A 332 12.14 9.40 17.35
CA LYS A 332 12.45 8.10 17.97
C LYS A 332 11.21 7.42 18.58
N HIS A 333 10.07 8.11 18.63
CA HIS A 333 8.85 7.62 19.24
C HIS A 333 7.90 7.03 18.20
N ILE A 334 7.14 5.99 18.58
CA ILE A 334 6.15 5.38 17.70
C ILE A 334 5.14 6.47 17.27
N PRO A 335 5.03 6.77 15.97
CA PRO A 335 4.05 7.71 15.45
C PRO A 335 2.63 7.28 15.85
N PRO A 336 1.77 8.19 16.35
CA PRO A 336 0.40 7.84 16.71
C PRO A 336 -0.41 7.36 15.50
N PHE A 337 -1.53 6.68 15.72
CA PHE A 337 -2.46 6.32 14.65
C PHE A 337 -2.90 7.57 13.86
N ALA A 338 -3.14 7.41 12.56
CA ALA A 338 -3.40 8.48 11.58
C ALA A 338 -2.34 9.61 11.55
N SER A 339 -1.11 9.35 11.99
CA SER A 339 0.04 10.19 11.63
C SER A 339 0.40 10.00 10.16
N ALA A 340 1.02 11.02 9.55
CA ALA A 340 1.44 10.95 8.15
C ALA A 340 2.72 11.71 7.88
N ILE A 341 3.47 11.22 6.90
CA ILE A 341 4.56 11.93 6.21
C ILE A 341 3.98 12.42 4.89
N ALA A 342 4.32 13.64 4.48
CA ALA A 342 4.12 14.09 3.10
C ALA A 342 5.43 14.68 2.54
N VAL A 343 5.76 14.33 1.30
CA VAL A 343 6.88 14.91 0.56
C VAL A 343 6.31 15.64 -0.65
N GLU A 344 6.45 16.97 -0.66
CA GLU A 344 5.92 17.86 -1.68
C GLU A 344 6.98 18.20 -2.71
N LEU A 345 6.61 18.17 -4.00
CA LEU A 345 7.40 18.66 -5.12
C LEU A 345 6.78 19.97 -5.63
N PHE A 346 7.56 21.05 -5.64
CA PHE A 346 7.03 22.40 -5.89
C PHE A 346 8.02 23.32 -6.64
N SER A 347 7.53 24.42 -7.21
CA SER A 347 8.32 25.52 -7.78
C SER A 347 7.99 26.84 -7.09
N TRP A 348 8.97 27.75 -6.96
CA TRP A 348 8.70 29.15 -6.58
C TRP A 348 8.26 29.95 -7.81
N GLN A 349 7.28 30.84 -7.63
CA GLN A 349 6.79 31.71 -8.71
C GLN A 349 7.92 32.57 -9.28
N GLY A 350 7.85 32.86 -10.58
CA GLY A 350 8.81 33.74 -11.29
C GLY A 350 10.13 33.09 -11.74
N ASN A 351 10.37 31.81 -11.42
CA ASN A 351 11.55 31.06 -11.87
C ASN A 351 11.27 30.05 -13.00
N GLU A 352 10.13 30.19 -13.70
CA GLU A 352 9.63 29.15 -14.60
C GLU A 352 10.03 29.41 -16.07
N THR A 353 10.96 28.61 -16.58
CA THR A 353 10.91 28.20 -17.99
C THR A 353 9.92 27.04 -18.10
N THR A 354 8.84 27.28 -18.86
CA THR A 354 7.66 26.41 -18.87
C THR A 354 7.63 25.52 -20.10
N SER A 355 7.60 24.20 -19.90
CA SER A 355 7.15 23.28 -20.93
C SER A 355 5.62 23.20 -20.88
N THR A 356 4.94 23.59 -21.96
CA THR A 356 3.49 23.39 -22.09
C THR A 356 3.17 21.93 -22.31
N ASN A 357 2.39 21.34 -21.41
CA ASN A 357 1.85 20.01 -21.57
C ASN A 357 0.74 19.98 -22.62
N GLY A 358 0.44 18.79 -23.15
CA GLY A 358 -0.67 18.57 -24.08
C GLY A 358 -2.07 18.96 -23.53
N ASP A 359 -2.18 19.20 -22.22
CA ASP A 359 -3.42 19.55 -21.53
C ASP A 359 -3.50 21.05 -21.17
N GLY A 360 -2.57 21.86 -21.65
CA GLY A 360 -2.54 23.31 -21.45
C GLY A 360 -1.92 23.81 -20.13
N PHE A 361 -1.56 22.90 -19.21
CA PHE A 361 -0.81 23.24 -18.01
C PHE A 361 0.70 23.38 -18.30
N ASN A 362 1.33 24.35 -17.64
CA ASN A 362 2.79 24.52 -17.66
C ASN A 362 3.41 23.64 -16.57
N TYR A 363 4.42 22.85 -16.93
CA TYR A 363 5.28 22.17 -15.96
C TYR A 363 6.66 22.86 -15.92
N PRO A 364 7.24 23.12 -14.73
CA PRO A 364 8.53 23.78 -14.61
C PRO A 364 9.69 22.85 -14.94
N ASP A 365 10.78 23.42 -15.47
CA ASP A 365 12.03 22.68 -15.66
C ASP A 365 12.63 22.15 -14.34
N LEU A 366 13.36 21.04 -14.43
CA LEU A 366 13.97 20.32 -13.30
C LEU A 366 14.81 21.21 -12.36
N SER A 367 15.45 22.25 -12.88
CA SER A 367 16.27 23.20 -12.13
C SER A 367 15.45 24.16 -11.26
N ALA A 368 14.17 24.37 -11.59
CA ALA A 368 13.25 25.21 -10.83
C ALA A 368 12.54 24.44 -9.70
N LEU A 369 12.61 23.10 -9.70
CA LEU A 369 11.97 22.24 -8.70
C LEU A 369 12.68 22.22 -7.34
N TRP A 370 11.85 22.11 -6.30
CA TRP A 370 12.20 22.00 -4.89
C TRP A 370 11.37 20.92 -4.22
N VAL A 371 11.87 20.42 -3.10
CA VAL A 371 11.24 19.40 -2.27
C VAL A 371 11.12 19.89 -0.84
N ARG A 372 9.96 19.61 -0.20
CA ARG A 372 9.72 19.86 1.23
C ARG A 372 9.22 18.58 1.89
N PHE A 373 9.80 18.24 3.04
CA PHE A 373 9.31 17.17 3.90
C PHE A 373 8.38 17.73 4.97
N LEU A 374 7.27 17.04 5.20
CA LEU A 374 6.22 17.40 6.15
C LEU A 374 5.85 16.20 7.03
N TYR A 375 5.50 16.46 8.29
CA TYR A 375 4.97 15.47 9.22
C TYR A 375 3.71 15.95 9.94
N VAL A 376 2.71 15.07 10.03
CA VAL A 376 1.41 15.22 10.69
C VAL A 376 1.34 14.22 11.85
N ASN A 377 1.03 14.69 13.06
CA ASN A 377 1.17 13.89 14.28
C ASN A 377 -0.15 13.31 14.84
N GLY A 378 -0.99 12.70 14.01
CA GLY A 378 -2.10 11.78 14.39
C GLY A 378 -3.28 12.33 15.20
N THR A 379 -3.13 13.47 15.88
CA THR A 379 -4.24 14.21 16.47
C THR A 379 -5.09 14.82 15.36
N SER A 380 -6.42 14.66 15.45
CA SER A 380 -7.41 15.25 14.54
C SER A 380 -7.01 16.66 14.17
N ALA A 381 -6.72 16.88 12.88
CA ALA A 381 -5.94 18.03 12.46
C ALA A 381 -6.60 19.35 12.85
N SER A 382 -6.05 19.98 13.88
CA SER A 382 -6.48 21.29 14.37
C SER A 382 -6.28 22.34 13.30
N ASP A 383 -7.18 23.32 13.21
CA ASP A 383 -7.05 24.40 12.21
C ASP A 383 -5.85 25.33 12.47
N ASN A 384 -5.15 25.18 13.59
CA ASN A 384 -3.81 25.75 13.80
C ASN A 384 -2.76 25.05 12.92
N TYR A 385 -2.28 25.75 11.89
CA TYR A 385 -1.19 25.32 11.01
C TYR A 385 0.04 24.80 11.77
N ASP A 386 0.51 25.56 12.78
CA ASP A 386 1.64 25.23 13.67
C ASP A 386 1.39 24.02 14.61
N GLN A 387 0.21 23.40 14.54
CA GLN A 387 -0.17 22.24 15.36
C GLN A 387 -0.55 21.02 14.50
N SER A 388 -0.99 21.20 13.25
CA SER A 388 -1.43 20.10 12.37
C SER A 388 -0.36 19.52 11.44
N ILE A 389 0.48 20.34 10.80
CA ILE A 389 1.51 19.86 9.86
C ILE A 389 2.76 20.73 9.96
N LYS A 390 3.93 20.09 10.06
CA LYS A 390 5.21 20.81 10.20
C LYS A 390 6.20 20.38 9.16
N SER A 391 6.91 21.35 8.59
CA SER A 391 8.09 21.10 7.78
C SER A 391 9.32 20.88 8.65
N TYR A 392 10.21 19.99 8.21
CA TYR A 392 11.44 19.66 8.92
C TYR A 392 12.62 19.66 7.92
N PRO A 393 13.80 20.19 8.30
CA PRO A 393 14.98 20.08 7.49
C PRO A 393 15.44 18.62 7.44
N LEU A 394 15.80 18.14 6.24
CA LEU A 394 16.32 16.80 6.03
C LEU A 394 17.85 16.77 6.21
N PHE A 395 18.41 15.62 6.58
CA PHE A 395 19.86 15.35 6.56
C PHE A 395 20.68 16.36 7.38
N GLN A 396 20.23 16.64 8.62
CA GLN A 396 20.88 17.56 9.58
C GLN A 396 21.11 19.00 9.07
N ARG A 397 20.34 19.47 8.09
CA ARG A 397 20.36 20.87 7.66
C ARG A 397 19.80 21.82 8.74
N GLY A 398 20.09 23.11 8.61
CA GLY A 398 19.72 24.10 9.61
C GLY A 398 18.19 24.20 9.84
N PRO A 399 17.71 24.61 11.03
CA PRO A 399 16.28 24.68 11.33
C PRO A 399 15.43 25.52 10.36
N SER A 400 16.04 26.46 9.62
CA SER A 400 15.40 27.29 8.60
C SER A 400 15.48 26.72 7.17
N GLU A 401 16.13 25.56 6.98
CA GLU A 401 16.40 24.94 5.67
C GLU A 401 15.45 23.76 5.41
N THR A 402 14.14 23.97 5.58
CA THR A 402 13.12 22.91 5.38
C THR A 402 12.88 22.55 3.92
N ASP A 403 13.40 23.36 3.01
CA ASP A 403 13.14 23.31 1.58
C ASP A 403 14.47 23.04 0.84
N MET A 404 14.50 21.99 0.02
CA MET A 404 15.70 21.49 -0.64
C MET A 404 15.55 21.54 -2.17
N LYS A 405 16.64 21.79 -2.91
CA LYS A 405 16.61 21.68 -4.38
C LYS A 405 16.39 20.23 -4.81
N TRP A 406 15.57 20.01 -5.83
CA TRP A 406 15.27 18.65 -6.34
C TRP A 406 16.55 17.81 -6.55
N SER A 407 17.54 18.34 -7.27
CA SER A 407 18.78 17.62 -7.60
C SER A 407 19.61 17.23 -6.37
N GLU A 408 19.52 18.01 -5.28
CA GLU A 408 20.17 17.69 -4.02
C GLU A 408 19.40 16.61 -3.27
N PHE A 409 18.07 16.74 -3.20
CA PHE A 409 17.18 15.73 -2.61
C PHE A 409 17.34 14.38 -3.29
N GLU A 410 17.27 14.32 -4.62
CA GLU A 410 17.46 13.12 -5.44
C GLU A 410 18.82 12.46 -5.14
N THR A 411 19.89 13.26 -5.03
CA THR A 411 21.24 12.76 -4.70
C THR A 411 21.30 12.18 -3.28
N LEU A 412 20.75 12.88 -2.28
CA LEU A 412 20.83 12.47 -0.88
C LEU A 412 19.93 11.26 -0.59
N ILE A 413 18.69 11.26 -1.08
CA ILE A 413 17.76 10.14 -0.91
C ILE A 413 18.26 8.88 -1.64
N SER A 414 18.87 9.02 -2.82
CA SER A 414 19.46 7.89 -3.56
C SER A 414 20.63 7.21 -2.84
N ASN A 415 21.29 7.91 -1.91
CA ASN A 415 22.38 7.33 -1.10
C ASN A 415 21.87 6.49 0.09
N ILE A 416 20.62 6.68 0.53
CA ILE A 416 20.02 5.93 1.65
C ILE A 416 19.03 4.85 1.18
N MET A 417 18.37 5.05 0.05
CA MET A 417 17.29 4.19 -0.43
C MET A 417 17.77 2.82 -0.92
N MET A 418 16.82 1.90 -1.09
CA MET A 418 17.00 0.59 -1.71
C MET A 418 16.10 0.56 -2.94
N GLY A 419 16.67 0.89 -4.10
CA GLY A 419 15.92 1.16 -5.33
C GLY A 419 15.20 -0.06 -5.89
N GLU A 420 15.95 -1.14 -6.07
CA GLU A 420 15.47 -2.35 -6.75
C GLU A 420 15.05 -3.44 -5.76
N ILE A 421 13.97 -4.14 -6.09
CA ILE A 421 13.42 -5.23 -5.26
C ILE A 421 14.37 -6.46 -5.28
N SER A 422 15.18 -6.61 -6.33
CA SER A 422 16.27 -7.60 -6.37
C SER A 422 17.34 -7.34 -5.31
N ASP A 423 17.65 -6.07 -5.02
CA ASP A 423 18.56 -5.71 -3.93
C ASP A 423 17.91 -6.05 -2.59
N TRP A 424 16.63 -5.74 -2.41
CA TRP A 424 15.88 -6.13 -1.21
C TRP A 424 15.94 -7.65 -0.97
N CYS A 425 15.59 -8.45 -1.98
CA CYS A 425 15.67 -9.92 -1.91
C CYS A 425 17.06 -10.40 -1.47
N THR A 426 18.12 -9.80 -2.01
CA THR A 426 19.51 -10.16 -1.73
C THR A 426 19.94 -9.75 -0.32
N TYR A 427 19.73 -8.49 0.07
CA TYR A 427 20.11 -7.95 1.38
C TYR A 427 19.32 -8.57 2.52
N CYS A 428 18.05 -8.91 2.29
CA CYS A 428 17.20 -9.59 3.26
C CYS A 428 17.49 -11.10 3.38
N SER A 429 18.11 -11.72 2.36
CA SER A 429 18.09 -13.17 2.14
C SER A 429 16.65 -13.71 2.12
N SER A 430 15.76 -12.98 1.42
CA SER A 430 14.33 -13.30 1.42
C SER A 430 14.01 -14.54 0.58
N GLN A 431 13.10 -15.36 1.09
CA GLN A 431 12.56 -16.54 0.41
C GLN A 431 11.24 -16.27 -0.32
N SER A 432 10.80 -15.00 -0.42
CA SER A 432 9.56 -14.64 -1.11
C SER A 432 9.54 -15.12 -2.56
N VAL A 433 8.36 -15.58 -3.01
CA VAL A 433 8.19 -16.33 -4.28
C VAL A 433 8.70 -15.61 -5.53
N PHE A 434 8.73 -14.27 -5.52
CA PHE A 434 9.25 -13.44 -6.60
C PHE A 434 10.78 -13.35 -6.64
N CYS A 435 11.46 -13.52 -5.50
CA CYS A 435 12.88 -13.22 -5.35
C CYS A 435 13.82 -14.00 -6.29
N PRO A 436 13.67 -15.33 -6.49
CA PRO A 436 14.51 -16.07 -7.42
C PRO A 436 14.46 -15.48 -8.84
N THR A 437 13.27 -15.16 -9.32
CA THR A 437 13.07 -14.62 -10.68
C THR A 437 13.64 -13.21 -10.85
N LEU A 438 13.57 -12.35 -9.82
CA LEU A 438 14.13 -11.00 -9.85
C LEU A 438 15.66 -11.01 -9.76
N ILE A 439 16.24 -11.89 -8.94
CA ILE A 439 17.70 -12.06 -8.85
C ILE A 439 18.24 -12.61 -10.18
N ASP A 440 17.63 -13.64 -10.76
CA ASP A 440 18.04 -14.18 -12.07
C ASP A 440 17.88 -13.15 -13.20
N ALA A 441 16.79 -12.37 -13.20
CA ALA A 441 16.62 -11.27 -14.15
C ALA A 441 17.75 -10.22 -14.01
N SER A 442 18.07 -9.78 -12.79
CA SER A 442 19.13 -8.82 -12.53
C SER A 442 20.51 -9.31 -13.00
N THR A 443 20.86 -10.57 -12.71
CA THR A 443 22.14 -11.14 -13.15
C THR A 443 22.19 -11.34 -14.66
N SER A 444 21.10 -11.76 -15.31
CA SER A 444 21.02 -11.91 -16.77
C SER A 444 21.23 -10.58 -17.53
N SER A 445 20.75 -9.46 -16.98
CA SER A 445 20.95 -8.13 -17.55
C SER A 445 22.42 -7.71 -17.61
N SER A 446 23.28 -8.27 -16.73
CA SER A 446 24.72 -8.01 -16.71
C SER A 446 25.52 -8.81 -17.73
N LEU A 447 24.92 -9.82 -18.38
CA LEU A 447 25.59 -10.77 -19.28
C LEU A 447 25.49 -10.40 -20.78
N GLY A 448 24.85 -9.29 -21.12
CA GLY A 448 24.66 -8.80 -22.50
C GLY A 448 25.89 -8.15 -23.18
N GLY A 449 27.09 -8.26 -22.61
CA GLY A 449 28.27 -7.44 -22.97
C GLY A 449 29.57 -8.22 -23.24
N SER A 450 29.57 -9.13 -24.23
CA SER A 450 30.78 -9.90 -24.58
C SER A 450 31.78 -9.12 -25.46
N SER A 451 32.72 -8.38 -24.85
CA SER A 451 34.06 -8.18 -25.44
C SER A 451 35.15 -7.85 -24.40
N ASN A 452 36.26 -8.60 -24.45
CA ASN A 452 37.47 -8.46 -23.62
C ASN A 452 37.96 -7.01 -23.37
N SER A 453 38.17 -6.64 -22.10
CA SER A 453 39.41 -5.94 -21.67
C SER A 453 39.61 -6.04 -20.14
N LYS A 454 40.85 -5.87 -19.68
CA LYS A 454 41.25 -5.97 -18.26
C LYS A 454 41.31 -4.60 -17.57
N LYS A 455 41.10 -4.64 -16.25
CA LYS A 455 41.43 -3.66 -15.17
C LYS A 455 40.44 -2.51 -14.87
N ASN A 456 40.00 -2.57 -13.61
CA ASN A 456 39.82 -1.46 -12.65
C ASN A 456 39.03 -0.21 -13.08
N SER A 457 37.77 -0.13 -12.63
CA SER A 457 37.36 0.91 -11.66
C SER A 457 36.01 0.55 -11.02
N ASN A 458 35.79 1.00 -9.78
CA ASN A 458 34.48 0.89 -9.12
C ASN A 458 33.52 1.92 -9.73
N MET A 459 32.37 1.47 -10.22
CA MET A 459 31.18 2.32 -10.33
C MET A 459 29.96 1.54 -9.84
N LYS A 460 29.13 2.19 -9.02
CA LYS A 460 27.82 1.68 -8.61
C LYS A 460 26.88 1.78 -9.81
N PRO A 461 25.97 0.82 -10.05
CA PRO A 461 24.95 0.99 -11.08
C PRO A 461 24.05 2.18 -10.68
N GLN A 462 24.02 3.22 -11.52
CA GLN A 462 23.03 4.28 -11.40
C GLN A 462 21.65 3.74 -11.79
N VAL A 463 20.60 4.25 -11.15
CA VAL A 463 19.20 3.91 -11.40
C VAL A 463 18.87 4.17 -12.88
N ALA A 464 18.72 3.09 -13.66
CA ALA A 464 18.56 3.15 -15.11
C ALA A 464 17.28 2.46 -15.63
N GLY A 465 16.44 1.91 -14.73
CA GLY A 465 15.25 1.14 -15.10
C GLY A 465 14.18 1.95 -15.84
N VAL A 466 13.85 3.16 -15.37
CA VAL A 466 12.70 3.93 -15.88
C VAL A 466 13.11 4.91 -17.01
N ILE A 467 14.15 5.73 -16.79
CA ILE A 467 14.61 6.73 -17.76
C ILE A 467 15.15 6.06 -19.03
N GLY A 468 15.81 4.89 -18.90
CA GLY A 468 16.35 4.14 -20.02
C GLY A 468 15.27 3.70 -21.02
N ALA A 469 14.12 3.21 -20.53
CA ALA A 469 13.04 2.72 -21.39
C ALA A 469 12.40 3.84 -22.22
N VAL A 470 12.08 4.98 -21.61
CA VAL A 470 11.41 6.10 -22.30
C VAL A 470 12.33 6.75 -23.34
N VAL A 471 13.60 6.99 -23.00
CA VAL A 471 14.56 7.61 -23.92
C VAL A 471 14.95 6.65 -25.06
N THR A 472 15.07 5.34 -24.81
CA THR A 472 15.33 4.37 -25.90
C THR A 472 14.15 4.23 -26.84
N ILE A 473 12.91 4.20 -26.35
CA ILE A 473 11.70 4.19 -27.20
C ILE A 473 11.61 5.48 -28.02
N GLY A 474 11.81 6.64 -27.41
CA GLY A 474 11.78 7.94 -28.10
C GLY A 474 12.85 8.06 -29.20
N THR A 475 14.09 7.66 -28.89
CA THR A 475 15.19 7.68 -29.87
C THR A 475 15.01 6.65 -30.99
N PHE A 476 14.49 5.46 -30.71
CA PHE A 476 14.12 4.48 -31.75
C PHE A 476 12.99 4.99 -32.65
N ALA A 477 11.96 5.65 -32.09
CA ALA A 477 10.87 6.23 -32.86
C ALA A 477 11.37 7.33 -33.81
N ILE A 478 12.22 8.25 -33.31
CA ILE A 478 12.84 9.30 -34.12
C ILE A 478 13.75 8.71 -35.21
N ALA A 479 14.57 7.70 -34.88
CA ALA A 479 15.41 7.01 -35.85
C ALA A 479 14.59 6.30 -36.94
N LEU A 480 13.46 5.67 -36.58
CA LEU A 480 12.51 5.10 -37.54
C LEU A 480 11.89 6.14 -38.46
N ILE A 481 11.45 7.29 -37.92
CA ILE A 481 10.88 8.39 -38.70
C ILE A 481 11.91 8.95 -39.69
N LEU A 482 13.16 9.18 -39.25
CA LEU A 482 14.25 9.62 -40.12
C LEU A 482 14.60 8.59 -41.19
N ALA A 483 14.59 7.29 -40.86
CA ALA A 483 14.81 6.21 -41.82
C ALA A 483 13.70 6.10 -42.88
N MET A 484 12.44 6.41 -42.53
CA MET A 484 11.34 6.48 -43.51
C MET A 484 11.43 7.73 -44.40
N LEU A 485 11.78 8.89 -43.83
CA LEU A 485 11.89 10.15 -44.56
C LEU A 485 13.07 10.19 -45.54
N PHE A 486 14.25 9.74 -45.11
CA PHE A 486 15.48 9.85 -45.91
C PHE A 486 15.95 8.52 -46.52
N GLY A 487 15.59 7.37 -45.93
CA GLY A 487 15.97 6.04 -46.43
C GLY A 487 14.97 5.42 -47.41
N GLY A 488 13.84 6.08 -47.70
CA GLY A 488 12.82 5.60 -48.64
C GLY A 488 12.05 4.35 -48.16
N VAL A 489 12.23 3.93 -46.91
CA VAL A 489 11.56 2.76 -46.33
C VAL A 489 10.07 3.07 -46.12
N ARG A 490 9.21 2.40 -46.88
CA ARG A 490 7.75 2.48 -46.70
C ARG A 490 7.24 1.16 -46.13
N PHE A 491 6.48 1.22 -45.04
CA PHE A 491 5.69 0.08 -44.59
C PHE A 491 4.55 -0.19 -45.57
N SER A 492 4.78 -1.15 -46.48
CA SER A 492 3.71 -1.75 -47.25
C SER A 492 2.79 -2.52 -46.30
N ARG A 493 1.55 -2.05 -46.16
CA ARG A 493 0.48 -2.87 -45.57
C ARG A 493 0.27 -4.03 -46.53
N ARG A 494 0.84 -5.19 -46.22
CA ARG A 494 0.38 -6.46 -46.81
C ARG A 494 -1.06 -6.64 -46.39
N ASP A 495 -1.98 -6.24 -47.27
CA ASP A 495 -3.35 -6.73 -47.20
C ASP A 495 -3.28 -8.24 -47.10
N LYS A 496 -3.99 -8.79 -46.10
CA LYS A 496 -4.10 -10.23 -45.94
C LYS A 496 -4.84 -10.74 -47.17
N SER A 497 -4.07 -11.23 -48.14
CA SER A 497 -4.56 -12.09 -49.23
C SER A 497 -5.60 -13.03 -48.64
N LYS A 498 -6.77 -13.07 -49.28
CA LYS A 498 -7.92 -13.87 -48.83
C LYS A 498 -7.39 -15.25 -48.44
N LYS A 499 -7.48 -15.60 -47.14
CA LYS A 499 -7.31 -16.99 -46.74
C LYS A 499 -8.36 -17.76 -47.51
N SER A 500 -7.93 -18.73 -48.31
CA SER A 500 -8.81 -19.67 -48.97
C SER A 500 -9.75 -20.29 -47.94
N GLU A 501 -11.03 -20.32 -48.26
CA GLU A 501 -12.02 -21.13 -47.55
C GLU A 501 -11.71 -22.62 -47.78
N LEU A 502 -10.72 -23.15 -47.05
CA LEU A 502 -10.50 -24.58 -46.83
C LEU A 502 -9.46 -24.73 -45.71
N GLY A 503 -9.92 -24.97 -44.48
CA GLY A 503 -9.06 -24.96 -43.29
C GLY A 503 -9.82 -25.30 -42.02
N GLY A 504 -10.68 -26.34 -42.09
CA GLY A 504 -11.51 -26.78 -40.97
C GLY A 504 -10.69 -27.19 -39.75
N PHE A 505 -11.22 -26.88 -38.58
CA PHE A 505 -10.63 -27.13 -37.27
C PHE A 505 -10.51 -28.65 -37.02
N LYS A 506 -9.32 -29.23 -37.22
CA LYS A 506 -9.07 -30.67 -36.98
C LYS A 506 -8.80 -30.96 -35.50
N GLY A 507 -9.87 -31.06 -34.71
CA GLY A 507 -9.85 -31.80 -33.45
C GLY A 507 -9.99 -33.31 -33.71
N SER A 508 -9.33 -34.16 -32.92
CA SER A 508 -9.23 -35.61 -33.11
C SER A 508 -10.48 -36.42 -32.68
N ALA A 509 -11.65 -35.80 -32.61
CA ALA A 509 -12.85 -36.37 -31.99
C ALA A 509 -14.16 -35.98 -32.72
N LYS A 510 -14.29 -36.33 -34.02
CA LYS A 510 -15.57 -36.24 -34.76
C LYS A 510 -15.90 -37.58 -35.40
N LEU A 511 -17.14 -38.07 -35.19
CA LEU A 511 -17.65 -39.31 -35.79
C LEU A 511 -18.27 -39.04 -37.16
N ALA A 512 -18.36 -40.07 -38.00
CA ALA A 512 -18.76 -39.94 -39.42
C ALA A 512 -20.24 -39.57 -39.67
N SER A 513 -21.03 -39.33 -38.60
CA SER A 513 -22.46 -38.99 -38.65
C SER A 513 -22.76 -37.49 -38.63
N ASP A 514 -21.79 -36.66 -38.27
CA ASP A 514 -22.06 -35.28 -37.85
C ASP A 514 -22.06 -34.29 -39.04
N GLN A 515 -23.26 -33.97 -39.53
CA GLN A 515 -23.47 -32.96 -40.57
C GLN A 515 -23.08 -31.54 -40.10
N ASP A 516 -22.32 -30.83 -40.93
CA ASP A 516 -22.01 -29.42 -40.72
C ASP A 516 -23.17 -28.52 -41.19
N LEU A 517 -23.70 -27.69 -40.30
CA LEU A 517 -24.81 -26.78 -40.58
C LEU A 517 -24.29 -25.44 -41.13
N HIS A 518 -24.68 -25.10 -42.35
CA HIS A 518 -24.37 -23.82 -42.99
C HIS A 518 -25.53 -22.83 -42.82
N LEU A 519 -25.30 -21.73 -42.09
CA LEU A 519 -26.22 -20.58 -42.05
C LEU A 519 -25.77 -19.51 -43.05
N SER A 520 -26.61 -19.18 -44.03
CA SER A 520 -26.32 -18.14 -45.00
C SER A 520 -26.50 -16.74 -44.39
N LYS A 521 -25.46 -15.91 -44.45
CA LYS A 521 -25.56 -14.47 -44.14
C LYS A 521 -26.35 -13.76 -45.24
N ASN A 522 -27.64 -13.52 -45.00
CA ASN A 522 -28.38 -12.29 -45.33
C ASN A 522 -29.88 -12.46 -45.07
N ALA A 523 -30.36 -12.06 -43.89
CA ALA A 523 -31.77 -11.78 -43.63
C ALA A 523 -31.89 -10.67 -42.59
N ALA A 524 -32.46 -9.54 -42.99
CA ALA A 524 -32.88 -8.45 -42.10
C ALA A 524 -34.42 -8.53 -41.92
N PRO A 525 -35.00 -7.85 -40.91
CA PRO A 525 -36.24 -8.29 -40.28
C PRO A 525 -37.51 -7.84 -41.03
N VAL A 526 -38.61 -8.57 -40.80
CA VAL A 526 -40.01 -8.11 -40.67
C VAL A 526 -40.93 -9.33 -40.53
N GLY A 527 -42.01 -9.24 -39.76
CA GLY A 527 -43.14 -10.18 -39.88
C GLY A 527 -43.77 -10.66 -38.57
N ILE A 528 -44.49 -9.78 -37.88
CA ILE A 528 -45.55 -10.25 -36.98
C ILE A 528 -46.65 -10.85 -37.85
N SER A 529 -47.08 -12.08 -37.54
CA SER A 529 -48.32 -12.66 -38.05
C SER A 529 -49.02 -13.40 -36.92
N THR A 530 -50.32 -13.17 -36.79
CA THR A 530 -51.19 -13.64 -35.71
C THR A 530 -52.30 -14.53 -36.28
N VAL A 531 -53.03 -15.21 -35.38
CA VAL A 531 -54.35 -15.88 -35.61
C VAL A 531 -54.28 -17.25 -36.32
N PRO A 532 -55.14 -18.26 -35.98
CA PRO A 532 -55.92 -18.53 -34.77
C PRO A 532 -55.64 -19.91 -34.11
N VAL A 533 -56.35 -20.18 -33.00
CA VAL A 533 -56.40 -21.45 -32.27
C VAL A 533 -57.14 -22.56 -33.05
N GLY A 534 -56.58 -23.77 -33.02
CA GLY A 534 -57.24 -25.04 -33.33
C GLY A 534 -56.40 -26.19 -32.78
N GLY A 535 -56.94 -26.97 -31.84
CA GLY A 535 -56.13 -27.89 -31.03
C GLY A 535 -55.80 -29.22 -31.71
N ASP A 536 -54.68 -29.84 -31.32
CA ASP A 536 -54.76 -31.07 -30.51
C ASP A 536 -53.45 -31.34 -29.73
N MET A 537 -53.51 -32.24 -28.73
CA MET A 537 -52.45 -32.43 -27.72
C MET A 537 -51.24 -33.26 -28.21
N LYS A 538 -50.02 -32.88 -27.78
CA LYS A 538 -48.96 -33.81 -27.32
C LYS A 538 -47.84 -33.09 -26.53
N LYS A 539 -47.39 -33.72 -25.43
CA LYS A 539 -46.39 -33.22 -24.47
C LYS A 539 -44.94 -33.45 -24.95
N GLY A 540 -43.99 -32.61 -24.51
CA GLY A 540 -42.56 -32.89 -24.70
C GLY A 540 -41.57 -31.87 -24.11
N HIS A 541 -41.33 -31.93 -22.79
CA HIS A 541 -40.17 -31.41 -22.05
C HIS A 541 -39.76 -29.92 -22.16
N GLU A 542 -40.14 -29.16 -21.15
CA GLU A 542 -39.32 -28.06 -20.61
C GLU A 542 -38.31 -28.62 -19.60
N ARG A 543 -37.08 -28.09 -19.58
CA ARG A 543 -36.12 -28.26 -18.49
C ARG A 543 -35.76 -26.90 -17.92
N ALA A 544 -36.46 -26.51 -16.86
CA ALA A 544 -35.91 -25.58 -15.89
C ALA A 544 -34.83 -26.33 -15.08
N GLY A 545 -33.65 -25.72 -14.95
CA GLY A 545 -32.57 -26.21 -14.09
C GLY A 545 -32.15 -25.07 -13.18
N SER A 546 -32.85 -24.93 -12.05
CA SER A 546 -32.43 -24.00 -11.00
C SER A 546 -31.11 -24.45 -10.40
N TRP A 547 -30.36 -23.49 -9.88
CA TRP A 547 -29.35 -23.75 -8.87
C TRP A 547 -30.05 -24.34 -7.65
N GLU A 548 -29.50 -25.41 -7.07
CA GLU A 548 -29.85 -25.85 -5.72
C GLU A 548 -28.60 -25.96 -4.87
N LEU A 549 -28.62 -25.17 -3.81
CA LEU A 549 -27.71 -25.17 -2.68
C LEU A 549 -28.21 -26.25 -1.71
N ASN A 550 -27.38 -27.24 -1.36
CA ASN A 550 -27.76 -28.25 -0.37
C ASN A 550 -27.49 -27.74 1.05
N ASP A 551 -28.54 -27.31 1.73
CA ASP A 551 -28.62 -27.28 3.19
C ASP A 551 -29.83 -28.13 3.64
N ALA A 552 -29.60 -29.06 4.56
CA ALA A 552 -30.62 -29.99 5.04
C ALA A 552 -30.61 -30.11 6.58
N THR A 553 -31.35 -29.22 7.24
CA THR A 553 -31.93 -29.45 8.57
C THR A 553 -33.07 -30.47 8.49
N ALA A 554 -33.47 -31.27 9.48
CA ALA A 554 -32.97 -31.61 10.82
C ALA A 554 -33.84 -32.79 11.35
N MET A 555 -33.48 -33.45 12.47
CA MET A 555 -34.40 -33.72 13.61
C MET A 555 -33.78 -34.56 14.76
N ASP A 556 -33.54 -33.86 15.87
CA ASP A 556 -33.77 -34.15 17.31
C ASP A 556 -33.66 -35.57 17.97
N ALA A 557 -33.27 -35.50 19.25
CA ALA A 557 -33.57 -36.39 20.41
C ALA A 557 -32.63 -37.56 20.82
N LYS A 558 -31.79 -37.26 21.83
CA LYS A 558 -31.50 -38.00 23.09
C LYS A 558 -30.39 -39.07 23.22
N ASP A 559 -29.54 -38.78 24.23
CA ASP A 559 -28.97 -39.65 25.28
C ASP A 559 -27.85 -40.68 25.02
N LYS A 560 -26.82 -40.56 25.89
CA LYS A 560 -25.83 -41.55 26.39
C LYS A 560 -24.57 -41.89 25.57
N GLU A 561 -23.47 -41.28 26.02
CA GLU A 561 -22.25 -41.92 26.56
C GLU A 561 -21.98 -43.44 26.30
N MET A 562 -20.77 -43.74 25.81
CA MET A 562 -19.84 -44.82 26.24
C MET A 562 -19.25 -45.75 25.15
N GLN A 563 -17.91 -45.92 25.20
CA GLN A 563 -17.07 -47.02 24.64
C GLN A 563 -16.96 -47.19 23.10
N ARG A 564 -15.76 -47.06 22.51
CA ARG A 564 -14.61 -48.03 22.43
C ARG A 564 -14.80 -49.19 21.43
N ASN A 565 -13.76 -49.33 20.60
CA ASN A 565 -13.13 -50.59 20.15
C ASN A 565 -13.71 -51.40 18.96
N THR A 566 -12.90 -51.42 17.87
CA THR A 566 -12.14 -52.61 17.40
C THR A 566 -12.68 -53.46 16.24
N ILE A 567 -11.91 -53.46 15.13
CA ILE A 567 -11.67 -54.54 14.10
C ILE A 567 -12.93 -55.01 13.31
N GLY A 568 -12.89 -55.35 12.02
CA GLY A 568 -11.87 -55.51 10.96
C GLY A 568 -12.57 -56.24 9.79
N SER A 569 -12.08 -56.31 8.55
CA SER A 569 -10.92 -57.10 8.09
C SER A 569 -11.28 -57.63 6.67
N LEU A 570 -10.28 -58.14 5.92
CA LEU A 570 -10.38 -58.85 4.61
C LEU A 570 -10.78 -57.94 3.41
N GLY A 571 -10.09 -57.94 2.27
CA GLY A 571 -8.96 -58.73 1.76
C GLY A 571 -9.17 -58.97 0.24
N GLY A 572 -8.19 -59.14 -0.64
CA GLY A 572 -6.72 -59.12 -0.56
C GLY A 572 -6.12 -59.60 -1.90
N SER A 573 -4.78 -59.59 -2.05
CA SER A 573 -4.01 -60.22 -3.16
C SER A 573 -4.18 -59.65 -4.59
N THR A 574 -3.17 -59.62 -5.49
CA THR A 574 -1.76 -60.09 -5.44
C THR A 574 -0.93 -59.48 -6.59
N VAL A 575 0.33 -59.10 -6.32
CA VAL A 575 1.57 -59.34 -7.14
C VAL A 575 1.59 -58.81 -8.60
N ALA A 576 2.59 -58.08 -9.13
CA ALA A 576 3.97 -57.64 -8.77
C ALA A 576 4.34 -56.42 -9.68
N SER A 577 5.52 -55.79 -9.74
CA SER A 577 6.74 -55.54 -8.91
C SER A 577 7.58 -54.49 -9.71
N PHE A 578 8.73 -53.92 -9.33
CA PHE A 578 9.72 -54.10 -8.25
C PHE A 578 10.23 -52.73 -7.73
N GLU A 579 11.07 -52.77 -6.69
CA GLU A 579 11.80 -51.69 -6.01
C GLU A 579 13.25 -51.50 -6.54
N PRO A 580 14.15 -50.66 -5.93
CA PRO A 580 14.00 -49.60 -4.90
C PRO A 580 14.55 -48.22 -5.42
N ASP A 581 14.79 -47.12 -4.69
CA ASP A 581 15.28 -46.98 -3.31
C ASP A 581 15.13 -45.55 -2.70
N ARG A 582 15.14 -45.47 -1.36
CA ARG A 582 15.43 -44.32 -0.47
C ARG A 582 14.65 -42.99 -0.60
N LYS A 583 13.71 -42.80 0.33
CA LYS A 583 13.55 -41.51 1.05
C LYS A 583 14.49 -41.48 2.26
N PRO A 584 15.16 -40.36 2.58
CA PRO A 584 15.68 -40.10 3.91
C PRO A 584 14.55 -39.59 4.83
N SER A 585 14.47 -40.13 6.03
CA SER A 585 13.79 -39.50 7.17
C SER A 585 14.59 -38.32 7.68
N TYR A 586 13.93 -37.26 8.13
CA TYR A 586 14.47 -36.29 9.07
C TYR A 586 13.50 -36.19 10.25
N GLU A 587 13.66 -37.14 11.19
CA GLU A 587 13.36 -36.90 12.59
C GLU A 587 14.70 -36.52 13.23
N GLY A 588 14.72 -35.44 14.01
CA GLY A 588 15.94 -34.86 14.56
C GLY A 588 16.15 -33.42 14.10
N ASP A 589 15.55 -32.48 14.84
CA ASP A 589 16.21 -31.31 15.43
C ASP A 589 15.19 -30.52 16.28
N GLU A 590 14.63 -31.18 17.30
CA GLU A 590 13.90 -30.53 18.40
C GLU A 590 14.89 -29.84 19.36
N GLU A 591 15.63 -28.83 18.89
CA GLU A 591 16.44 -27.99 19.79
C GLU A 591 16.71 -26.56 19.29
N HIS A 592 15.66 -25.83 18.86
CA HIS A 592 15.63 -24.36 18.93
C HIS A 592 14.20 -23.81 18.87
N ASP A 593 13.49 -23.81 20.01
CA ASP A 593 12.31 -22.96 20.25
C ASP A 593 12.75 -21.49 20.40
N GLY A 594 13.30 -20.93 19.32
CA GLY A 594 13.47 -19.50 19.16
C GLY A 594 12.14 -18.89 18.76
N ILE A 595 11.36 -18.41 19.74
CA ILE A 595 10.17 -17.58 19.48
C ILE A 595 10.63 -16.41 18.59
N ASP A 596 10.16 -16.34 17.35
CA ASP A 596 10.36 -15.17 16.51
C ASP A 596 9.50 -14.02 17.07
N PRO A 597 10.08 -12.93 17.61
CA PRO A 597 9.32 -11.83 18.18
C PRO A 597 8.73 -10.90 17.09
N PHE A 598 8.84 -11.27 15.81
CA PHE A 598 8.24 -10.60 14.65
C PHE A 598 7.17 -11.45 13.96
N GLU A 599 7.05 -12.74 14.30
CA GLU A 599 5.94 -13.58 13.85
C GLU A 599 4.66 -13.28 14.67
N SER A 600 3.50 -13.65 14.14
CA SER A 600 2.25 -13.51 14.90
C SER A 600 2.26 -14.48 16.08
N PRO A 601 1.98 -14.04 17.32
CA PRO A 601 2.14 -14.88 18.50
C PRO A 601 1.19 -16.07 18.47
N VAL A 602 1.72 -17.29 18.63
CA VAL A 602 0.93 -18.53 18.66
C VAL A 602 -0.14 -18.44 19.73
N HIS A 603 -1.41 -18.51 19.33
CA HIS A 603 -2.53 -18.38 20.24
C HIS A 603 -2.66 -19.62 21.14
N VAL A 604 -3.05 -19.42 22.40
CA VAL A 604 -3.24 -20.48 23.43
C VAL A 604 -4.33 -21.52 23.07
N ARG A 605 -4.95 -21.42 21.88
CA ARG A 605 -5.94 -22.37 21.34
C ARG A 605 -5.50 -23.12 20.09
N GLU A 606 -4.31 -22.85 19.56
CA GLU A 606 -3.76 -23.55 18.39
C GLU A 606 -2.79 -24.68 18.77
N SER A 607 -2.53 -24.88 20.06
CA SER A 607 -1.73 -25.98 20.63
C SER A 607 -2.59 -27.06 21.30
N VAL A 608 -3.30 -27.86 20.50
CA VAL A 608 -3.86 -29.18 20.89
C VAL A 608 -3.76 -30.17 19.73
#